data_AF-A0A970EVZ5-F1
#
_entry.id   AF-A0A970EVZ5-F1
#
_cell.length_a   1.000
_cell.length_b   1.000
_cell.length_c   1.000
_cell.angle_alpha   90.00
_cell.angle_beta   90.00
_cell.angle_gamma   90.00
#
_symmetry.space_group_name_H-M   'P 1'
#
loop_
_entity.id
_entity.type
_entity.pdbx_description
1 polymer ?
#
loop_
_entity_poly.entity_id
_entity_poly.type
_entity_poly.pdbx_seq_one_letter_code
_entity_poly.pdbx_strand_id
1 'polypeptide(L)' 'MEPIQYKVLQFDGDYAILITADGTKTKVARALLPPEIEEGNFLIYENAEYRII' A
#
# COMPACT_ATOMS: atom_id res chain seq x y z
N MET A 1 5.12 -10.31 -13.64
CA MET A 1 4.02 -10.08 -12.67
C MET A 1 3.37 -8.78 -13.06
N GLU A 2 2.05 -8.72 -13.14
CA GLU A 2 1.36 -7.45 -13.43
C GLU A 2 1.40 -6.53 -12.22
N PRO A 3 1.46 -5.20 -12.41
CA PRO A 3 1.43 -4.25 -11.31
C PRO A 3 0.08 -4.33 -10.58
N ILE A 4 0.11 -4.29 -9.24
CA ILE A 4 -1.09 -4.31 -8.42
C ILE A 4 -1.31 -2.92 -7.81
N GLN A 5 -2.51 -2.38 -7.96
CA GLN A 5 -2.89 -1.11 -7.37
C GLN A 5 -3.53 -1.30 -6.00
N TYR A 6 -3.10 -0.48 -5.06
CA TYR A 6 -3.62 -0.43 -3.71
C TYR A 6 -4.01 1.00 -3.34
N LYS A 7 -4.92 1.12 -2.39
CA LYS A 7 -5.18 2.35 -1.65
C LYS A 7 -4.79 2.14 -0.19
N VAL A 8 -4.08 3.08 0.40
CA VAL A 8 -3.82 3.09 1.84
C VAL A 8 -5.13 3.39 2.54
N LEU A 9 -5.66 2.43 3.29
CA LEU A 9 -6.92 2.57 3.99
C LEU A 9 -6.73 3.21 5.36
N GLN A 10 -5.76 2.72 6.13
CA GLN A 10 -5.49 3.18 7.50
C GLN A 10 -4.10 2.75 7.96
N PHE A 11 -3.51 3.48 8.91
CA PHE A 11 -2.35 3.03 9.68
C PHE A 11 -2.73 2.38 11.02
N ASP A 12 -2.10 1.26 11.32
CA ASP A 12 -2.22 0.49 12.56
C ASP A 12 -0.82 0.26 13.14
N GLY A 13 -0.33 1.25 13.88
CA GLY A 13 1.03 1.27 14.45
C GLY A 13 2.10 1.23 13.35
N ASP A 14 2.90 0.16 13.34
CA ASP A 14 3.96 -0.05 12.35
C ASP A 14 3.49 -0.67 11.03
N TYR A 15 2.18 -0.79 10.85
CA TYR A 15 1.58 -1.38 9.66
C TYR A 15 0.63 -0.41 8.97
N ALA A 16 0.48 -0.58 7.66
CA ALA A 16 -0.56 0.01 6.84
C ALA A 16 -1.52 -1.08 6.37
N ILE A 17 -2.82 -0.77 6.41
CA ILE A 17 -3.85 -1.58 5.76
C ILE A 17 -4.03 -1.05 4.35
N LEU A 18 -3.70 -1.87 3.36
CA LEU A 18 -3.89 -1.58 1.95
C LEU A 18 -5.17 -2.28 1.47
N ILE A 19 -5.86 -1.68 0.51
CA ILE A 19 -7.03 -2.27 -0.14
C ILE A 19 -6.88 -2.20 -1.67
N THR A 20 -7.12 -3.32 -2.33
CA THR A 20 -7.17 -3.42 -3.81
C THR A 20 -8.55 -3.04 -4.34
N ALA A 21 -8.68 -2.84 -5.65
CA ALA A 21 -9.93 -2.46 -6.30
C ALA A 21 -11.07 -3.50 -6.13
N ASP A 22 -10.72 -4.78 -5.95
CA ASP A 22 -11.66 -5.87 -5.66
C ASP A 22 -12.10 -5.96 -4.18
N GLY A 23 -11.56 -5.07 -3.33
CA GLY A 23 -11.88 -5.01 -1.90
C GLY A 23 -11.01 -5.90 -1.00
N THR A 24 -10.02 -6.60 -1.55
CA THR A 24 -9.09 -7.41 -0.75
C THR A 24 -8.20 -6.50 0.11
N LYS A 25 -8.13 -6.80 1.41
CA LYS A 25 -7.32 -6.04 2.37
C LYS A 25 -6.03 -6.77 2.71
N THR A 26 -4.92 -6.05 2.73
CA THR A 26 -3.59 -6.58 3.06
C THR A 26 -2.92 -5.70 4.10
N LYS A 27 -2.29 -6.32 5.10
CA LYS A 27 -1.51 -5.62 6.13
C LYS A 27 -0.03 -5.64 5.72
N VAL A 28 0.57 -4.47 5.56
CA VAL A 28 1.96 -4.29 5.11
C VAL A 28 2.74 -3.48 6.14
N ALA A 29 3.98 -3.87 6.43
CA ALA A 29 4.84 -3.10 7.34
C ALA A 29 5.21 -1.75 6.72
N ARG A 30 5.10 -0.65 7.48
CA ARG A 30 5.46 0.70 7.00
C ARG A 30 6.92 0.83 6.58
N ALA A 31 7.81 0.00 7.15
CA ALA A 31 9.22 -0.04 6.77
C ALA A 31 9.46 -0.46 5.31
N LEU A 32 8.46 -1.07 4.65
CA LEU A 32 8.51 -1.47 3.23
C LEU A 32 7.86 -0.44 2.30
N LEU A 33 7.27 0.61 2.86
CA LEU A 33 6.52 1.61 2.13
C LEU A 33 7.35 2.91 2.06
N PRO A 34 7.10 3.77 1.05
CA PRO A 34 7.72 5.09 1.01
C PRO A 34 7.44 5.88 2.31
N PRO A 35 8.39 6.70 2.79
CA PRO A 35 8.22 7.43 4.06
C PRO A 35 7.15 8.52 3.99
N GLU A 36 6.83 9.03 2.80
CA GLU A 36 5.83 10.06 2.57
C GLU A 36 4.39 9.54 2.39
N ILE A 37 4.11 8.26 2.71
CA ILE A 37 2.78 7.70 2.52
C ILE A 37 1.76 8.23 3.55
N GLU A 38 0.54 8.46 3.08
CA GLU A 38 -0.59 8.91 3.88
C GLU A 38 -1.84 8.06 3.63
N GLU A 39 -2.79 8.10 4.57
CA GLU A 39 -4.10 7.46 4.37
C GLU A 39 -4.80 8.07 3.16
N GLY A 40 -5.37 7.21 2.32
CA GLY A 40 -6.00 7.61 1.07
C GLY A 40 -5.07 7.68 -0.14
N ASN A 41 -3.74 7.64 0.04
CA ASN A 41 -2.81 7.54 -1.09
C ASN A 41 -3.03 6.27 -1.89
N PHE A 42 -2.72 6.35 -3.18
CA PHE A 42 -2.68 5.19 -4.06
C PHE A 42 -1.24 4.72 -4.20
N LEU A 43 -1.07 3.40 -4.18
CA LEU A 43 0.21 2.74 -4.35
C LEU A 43 0.13 1.80 -5.55
N ILE A 44 1.24 1.69 -6.25
CA ILE A 44 1.50 0.61 -7.20
C ILE A 44 2.55 -0.32 -6.62
N TYR A 45 2.27 -1.61 -6.65
CA TYR A 45 3.25 -2.65 -6.33
C TYR A 45 3.76 -3.26 -7.63
N GLU A 46 5.04 -3.05 -7.91
CA GLU A 46 5.72 -3.57 -9.10
C GLU A 46 7.19 -3.84 -8.76
N ASN A 47 7.80 -4.87 -9.36
CA ASN A 47 9.23 -5.21 -9.16
C ASN A 47 9.62 -5.40 -7.68
N ALA A 48 8.70 -5.93 -6.87
CA ALA A 48 8.86 -6.11 -5.41
C ALA A 48 9.01 -4.80 -4.61
N GLU A 49 8.57 -3.67 -5.16
CA GLU A 49 8.59 -2.36 -4.50
C GLU A 49 7.19 -1.71 -4.52
N TYR A 50 6.90 -0.92 -3.49
CA TYR A 50 5.72 -0.04 -3.45
C TYR A 50 6.11 1.38 -3.83
N ARG A 51 5.33 2.01 -4.71
CA ARG A 51 5.51 3.42 -5.11
C ARG A 51 4.19 4.16 -5.03
N ILE A 52 4.24 5.42 -4.59
CA ILE A 52 3.08 6.31 -4.62
C ILE A 52 2.84 6.77 -6.06
N ILE A 53 1.57 6.87 -6.44
CA ILE A 53 1.12 7.37 -7.74
C ILE A 53 0.18 8.57 -7.61
#